data_AF-A0A9Q0JSV2-F1
#
_entry.id   AF-A0A9Q0JSV2-F1
#
_cell.length_a   1.000
_cell.length_b   1.000
_cell.length_c   1.000
_cell.angle_alpha   90.00
_cell.angle_beta   90.00
_cell.angle_gamma   90.00
#
_symmetry.space_group_name_H-M   'P 1'
#
loop_
_entity.id
_entity.type
_entity.pdbx_description
1 polymer ?
#
loop_
_entity_poly.entity_id
_entity_poly.type
_entity_poly.pdbx_seq_one_letter_code
_entity_poly.pdbx_strand_id
1 'polypeptide(L)'
;MTNDEFRVIVVGYNHKMRILLDTIVGKIAQFEVKEDRVAVIKETVMKEYQNFKFQQPYQQAMYYCSLILEDHSWPWFEALEILPYLEAGDLAKFSPVMLSKDFLECYVAGNIDLNEAESLVQHIEDVFYKGPKPICRPLFPSEHLTKRIIKLERGVSHFYSVEGLNPSDENSALVHYIQVHQDDLFLNVKLQLFALVAKQPAFHQLRSVEQLGYYITVLRQRNDSGIQDV
;
A
#
# COMPACT_ATOMS: atom_id res chain seq x y z
N MET A 1 -0.33 -0.33 -1.11
CA MET A 1 -0.35 0.93 -0.34
C MET A 1 0.68 0.76 0.75
N THR A 2 1.60 1.69 0.89
CA THR A 2 2.70 1.62 1.85
C THR A 2 2.18 1.82 3.28
N ASN A 3 2.67 1.05 4.26
CA ASN A 3 2.30 1.20 5.67
C ASN A 3 2.78 2.54 6.28
N ASP A 4 3.75 3.21 5.65
CA ASP A 4 4.43 4.39 6.22
C ASP A 4 4.29 5.68 5.40
N GLU A 5 3.44 5.72 4.36
CA GLU A 5 3.24 6.92 3.54
C GLU A 5 1.82 7.46 3.66
N PHE A 6 1.69 8.74 4.04
CA PHE A 6 0.42 9.47 3.90
C PHE A 6 0.33 10.07 2.49
N ARG A 7 -0.55 9.53 1.65
CA ARG A 7 -0.68 9.94 0.25
C ARG A 7 -1.99 10.68 -0.01
N VAL A 8 -1.89 11.91 -0.47
CA VAL A 8 -3.03 12.71 -0.95
C VAL A 8 -2.98 12.79 -2.48
N ILE A 9 -4.02 12.30 -3.14
CA ILE A 9 -4.16 12.35 -4.59
C ILE A 9 -5.37 13.22 -4.94
N VAL A 10 -5.13 14.33 -5.64
CA VAL A 10 -6.19 15.21 -6.14
C VAL A 10 -6.18 15.16 -7.67
N VAL A 11 -7.30 14.72 -8.26
CA VAL A 11 -7.46 14.61 -9.71
C VAL A 11 -8.77 15.30 -10.10
N GLY A 12 -8.73 16.14 -11.14
CA GLY A 12 -9.91 16.85 -11.63
C GLY A 12 -9.58 18.09 -12.44
N TYR A 13 -10.55 19.00 -12.56
CA TYR A 13 -10.40 20.26 -13.28
C TYR A 13 -9.57 21.28 -12.48
N ASN A 14 -8.62 21.95 -13.16
CA ASN A 14 -7.68 22.90 -12.54
C ASN A 14 -8.40 24.02 -11.75
N HIS A 15 -9.48 24.60 -12.30
CA HIS A 15 -10.11 25.81 -11.77
C HIS A 15 -10.48 25.77 -10.27
N LYS A 16 -10.83 24.61 -9.69
CA LYS A 16 -11.12 24.46 -8.25
C LYS A 16 -10.17 23.52 -7.52
N MET A 17 -9.16 22.99 -8.21
CA MET A 17 -8.20 22.03 -7.64
C MET A 17 -7.41 22.67 -6.50
N ARG A 18 -6.95 23.91 -6.68
CA ARG A 18 -6.23 24.66 -5.65
C ARG A 18 -7.05 24.84 -4.38
N ILE A 19 -8.29 25.31 -4.51
CA ILE A 19 -9.19 25.54 -3.36
C ILE A 19 -9.44 24.23 -2.59
N LEU A 20 -9.61 23.12 -3.32
CA LEU A 20 -9.80 21.80 -2.70
C LEU A 20 -8.54 21.35 -1.95
N LEU A 21 -7.37 21.50 -2.57
CA LEU A 21 -6.09 21.17 -1.95
C LEU A 21 -5.85 21.98 -0.67
N ASP A 22 -6.06 23.30 -0.72
CA ASP A 22 -5.91 24.19 0.44
C ASP A 22 -6.86 23.78 1.57
N THR A 23 -8.09 23.39 1.23
CA THR A 23 -9.07 22.91 2.22
C THR A 23 -8.63 21.59 2.85
N ILE A 24 -8.11 20.65 2.05
CA ILE A 24 -7.63 19.35 2.53
C ILE A 24 -6.42 19.55 3.45
N VAL A 25 -5.42 20.34 3.01
CA VAL A 25 -4.20 20.63 3.77
C VAL A 25 -4.53 21.35 5.08
N GLY A 26 -5.41 22.35 5.03
CA GLY A 26 -5.89 23.03 6.24
C GLY A 26 -6.61 22.09 7.22
N LYS A 27 -7.39 21.13 6.71
CA LYS A 27 -8.06 20.13 7.56
C LYS A 27 -7.12 19.07 8.13
N ILE A 28 -6.05 18.71 7.42
CA ILE A 28 -5.00 17.84 7.96
C ILE A 28 -4.23 18.55 9.07
N ALA A 29 -3.85 19.80 8.85
CA ALA A 29 -3.12 20.62 9.82
C ALA A 29 -3.93 20.90 11.10
N GLN A 30 -5.26 21.05 10.98
CA GLN A 30 -6.19 21.29 12.08
C GLN A 30 -7.11 20.09 12.30
N PHE A 31 -6.54 18.89 12.30
CA PHE A 31 -7.33 17.68 12.48
C PHE A 31 -7.88 17.61 13.90
N GLU A 32 -9.22 17.60 14.00
CA GLU A 32 -9.94 17.44 15.25
C GLU A 32 -10.63 16.08 15.27
N VAL A 33 -10.31 15.28 16.28
CA VAL A 33 -10.90 13.96 16.48
C VAL A 33 -12.31 14.12 17.03
N LYS A 34 -13.31 13.60 16.30
CA LYS A 34 -14.70 13.52 16.75
C LYS A 34 -15.01 12.10 17.17
N GLU A 35 -15.30 11.89 18.45
CA GLU A 35 -15.52 10.55 19.04
C GLU A 35 -16.60 9.76 18.30
N ASP A 36 -17.74 10.39 17.99
CA ASP A 36 -18.85 9.77 17.25
C ASP A 36 -18.41 9.21 15.89
N ARG A 37 -17.50 9.91 15.20
CA ARG A 37 -16.98 9.47 13.89
C ARG A 37 -15.97 8.36 14.04
N VAL A 38 -15.12 8.42 15.07
CA VAL A 38 -14.14 7.37 15.35
C VAL A 38 -14.85 6.05 15.64
N ALA A 39 -15.93 6.05 16.41
CA ALA A 39 -16.71 4.84 16.71
C ALA A 39 -17.26 4.17 15.43
N VAL A 40 -17.86 4.96 14.54
CA VAL A 40 -18.41 4.45 13.27
C VAL A 40 -17.32 3.93 12.33
N ILE A 41 -16.18 4.64 12.24
CA ILE A 41 -15.05 4.22 11.40
C ILE A 41 -14.43 2.94 11.98
N LYS A 42 -14.25 2.85 13.29
CA LYS A 42 -13.74 1.67 13.99
C LYS A 42 -14.62 0.44 13.71
N GLU A 43 -15.94 0.57 13.83
CA GLU A 43 -16.87 -0.51 13.48
C GLU A 43 -16.74 -0.93 12.01
N THR A 44 -16.58 0.04 11.11
CA THR A 44 -16.40 -0.22 9.67
C THR A 44 -15.12 -1.00 9.40
N VAL A 45 -13.99 -0.56 9.96
CA VAL A 45 -12.68 -1.21 9.81
C VAL A 45 -12.68 -2.61 10.42
N MET A 46 -13.32 -2.81 11.58
CA MET A 46 -13.49 -4.13 12.18
C MET A 46 -14.26 -5.08 11.25
N LYS A 47 -15.35 -4.60 10.64
CA LYS A 47 -16.12 -5.39 9.66
C LYS A 47 -15.29 -5.71 8.42
N GLU A 48 -14.49 -4.77 7.92
CA GLU A 48 -13.60 -5.01 6.77
C GLU A 48 -12.58 -6.12 7.06
N TYR A 49 -11.92 -6.10 8.21
CA TYR A 49 -11.00 -7.17 8.59
C TYR A 49 -11.71 -8.51 8.82
N GLN A 50 -12.91 -8.52 9.40
CA GLN A 50 -13.71 -9.74 9.52
C GLN A 50 -14.11 -10.28 8.13
N ASN A 51 -14.43 -9.39 7.20
CA ASN A 51 -14.78 -9.73 5.83
C ASN A 51 -13.59 -10.28 5.01
N PHE A 52 -12.36 -10.11 5.49
CA PHE A 52 -11.18 -10.72 4.87
C PHE A 52 -11.32 -12.25 4.78
N LYS A 53 -11.98 -12.88 5.77
CA LYS A 53 -12.24 -14.33 5.79
C LYS A 53 -13.07 -14.80 4.60
N PHE A 54 -13.93 -13.94 4.05
CA PHE A 54 -14.83 -14.26 2.93
C PHE A 54 -14.23 -13.86 1.56
N GLN A 55 -13.02 -13.32 1.51
CA GLN A 55 -12.33 -13.05 0.25
C GLN A 55 -11.96 -14.35 -0.47
N GLN A 56 -11.76 -14.27 -1.78
CA GLN A 56 -11.44 -15.45 -2.58
C GLN A 56 -10.07 -16.04 -2.18
N PRO A 57 -9.88 -17.37 -2.22
CA PRO A 57 -8.64 -18.01 -1.76
C PRO A 57 -7.36 -17.46 -2.41
N TYR A 58 -7.40 -17.07 -3.69
CA TYR A 58 -6.21 -16.49 -4.35
C TYR A 58 -5.82 -15.11 -3.78
N GLN A 59 -6.79 -14.30 -3.34
CA GLN A 59 -6.51 -13.00 -2.74
C GLN A 59 -5.85 -13.19 -1.37
N GLN A 60 -6.33 -14.18 -0.61
CA GLN A 60 -5.71 -14.57 0.66
C GLN A 60 -4.28 -15.09 0.44
N ALA A 61 -4.05 -15.95 -0.55
CA ALA A 61 -2.72 -16.44 -0.89
C ALA A 61 -1.77 -15.32 -1.35
N MET A 62 -2.25 -14.34 -2.14
CA MET A 62 -1.46 -13.16 -2.51
C MET A 62 -1.15 -12.25 -1.31
N TYR A 63 -2.10 -12.13 -0.37
CA TYR A 63 -1.89 -11.38 0.87
C TYR A 63 -0.79 -12.01 1.73
N TYR A 64 -0.87 -13.32 2.01
CA TYR A 64 0.18 -14.01 2.77
C TYR A 64 1.52 -14.00 2.06
N CYS A 65 1.55 -14.11 0.72
CA CYS A 65 2.77 -13.95 -0.05
C CYS A 65 3.41 -12.56 0.16
N SER A 66 2.59 -11.50 0.21
CA SER A 66 3.08 -10.14 0.50
C SER A 66 3.59 -10.02 1.94
N LEU A 67 2.86 -10.58 2.91
CA LEU A 67 3.24 -10.59 4.32
C LEU A 67 4.60 -11.27 4.55
N ILE A 68 4.87 -12.38 3.84
CA ILE A 68 6.14 -13.10 3.93
C ILE A 68 7.29 -12.31 3.31
N LEU A 69 7.03 -11.55 2.24
CA LEU A 69 8.08 -10.85 1.50
C LEU A 69 8.43 -9.47 2.07
N GLU A 70 7.51 -8.84 2.82
CA GLU A 70 7.67 -7.50 3.38
C GLU A 70 8.19 -7.54 4.84
N ASP A 71 9.28 -6.80 5.11
CA ASP A 71 9.97 -6.76 6.42
C ASP A 71 9.11 -6.13 7.55
N HIS A 72 8.26 -5.15 7.22
CA HIS A 72 7.40 -4.44 8.18
C HIS A 72 5.93 -4.57 7.81
N SER A 73 5.42 -5.81 7.92
CA SER A 73 4.02 -6.11 7.69
C SER A 73 3.35 -6.70 8.94
N TRP A 74 2.18 -6.19 9.27
CA TRP A 74 1.37 -6.67 10.39
C TRP A 74 0.19 -7.49 9.86
N PRO A 75 -0.05 -8.69 10.38
CA PRO A 75 -1.17 -9.49 9.94
C PRO A 75 -2.50 -8.89 10.40
N TRP A 76 -3.55 -9.08 9.61
CA TRP A 76 -4.87 -8.52 9.88
C TRP A 76 -5.48 -8.97 11.23
N PHE A 77 -5.10 -10.15 11.73
CA PHE A 77 -5.63 -10.67 13.00
C PHE A 77 -5.06 -9.91 14.21
N GLU A 78 -3.79 -9.52 14.18
CA GLU A 78 -3.19 -8.68 15.25
C GLU A 78 -3.86 -7.30 15.28
N ALA A 79 -4.13 -6.72 14.11
CA ALA A 79 -4.89 -5.48 14.03
C ALA A 79 -6.30 -5.64 14.61
N LEU A 80 -6.99 -6.74 14.33
CA LEU A 80 -8.32 -7.05 14.90
C LEU A 80 -8.32 -7.21 16.41
N GLU A 81 -7.26 -7.77 17.00
CA GLU A 81 -7.13 -7.94 18.44
C GLU A 81 -6.94 -6.59 19.15
N ILE A 82 -6.22 -5.66 18.53
CA ILE A 82 -5.91 -4.34 19.12
C ILE A 82 -7.05 -3.33 18.93
N LEU A 83 -7.76 -3.41 17.80
CA LEU A 83 -8.82 -2.46 17.45
C LEU A 83 -9.84 -2.18 18.57
N PRO A 84 -10.37 -3.17 19.32
CA PRO A 84 -11.29 -2.95 20.42
C PRO A 84 -10.75 -2.03 21.51
N TYR A 85 -9.45 -2.05 21.78
CA TYR A 85 -8.80 -1.25 22.82
C TYR A 85 -8.46 0.17 22.38
N LEU A 86 -8.53 0.47 21.08
CA LEU A 86 -8.23 1.80 20.56
C LEU A 86 -9.33 2.81 20.96
N GLU A 87 -8.95 3.87 21.67
CA GLU A 87 -9.83 4.97 22.05
C GLU A 87 -9.61 6.22 21.17
N ALA A 88 -10.62 7.09 21.10
CA ALA A 88 -10.51 8.36 20.38
C ALA A 88 -9.41 9.27 20.96
N GLY A 89 -9.16 9.19 22.27
CA GLY A 89 -8.08 9.92 22.94
C GLY A 89 -6.68 9.49 22.48
N ASP A 90 -6.49 8.22 22.10
CA ASP A 90 -5.21 7.74 21.57
C ASP A 90 -4.96 8.26 20.17
N LEU A 91 -6.01 8.31 19.33
CA LEU A 91 -5.92 8.92 18.00
C LEU A 91 -5.61 10.43 18.08
N ALA A 92 -6.20 11.13 19.06
CA ALA A 92 -5.94 12.55 19.29
C ALA A 92 -4.47 12.80 19.71
N LYS A 93 -3.85 11.87 20.44
CA LYS A 93 -2.43 11.93 20.79
C LYS A 93 -1.53 11.52 19.62
N PHE A 94 -1.96 10.56 18.79
CA PHE A 94 -1.19 10.05 17.66
C PHE A 94 -1.12 11.05 16.49
N SER A 95 -2.21 11.74 16.18
CA SER A 95 -2.27 12.69 15.06
C SER A 95 -1.13 13.73 15.05
N PRO A 96 -0.80 14.45 16.15
CA PRO A 96 0.31 15.38 16.15
C PRO A 96 1.69 14.69 16.12
N VAL A 97 1.79 13.45 16.62
CA VAL A 97 3.05 12.67 16.58
C VAL A 97 3.33 12.22 15.15
N MET A 98 2.31 11.75 14.43
CA MET A 98 2.41 11.35 13.04
C MET A 98 2.95 12.50 12.17
N LEU A 99 2.39 13.70 12.33
CA LEU A 99 2.82 14.88 11.57
C LEU A 99 4.08 15.55 12.14
N SER A 100 4.66 15.05 13.23
CA SER A 100 5.77 15.75 13.91
C SER A 100 7.07 15.81 13.10
N LYS A 101 7.29 14.81 12.25
CA LYS A 101 8.45 14.68 11.38
C LYS A 101 8.02 14.06 10.06
N ASP A 102 8.22 14.78 8.97
CA ASP A 102 7.78 14.34 7.65
C ASP A 102 8.75 14.75 6.54
N PHE A 103 8.57 14.13 5.38
CA PHE A 103 9.20 14.47 4.12
C PHE A 103 8.11 14.64 3.06
N LEU A 104 8.10 15.79 2.38
CA LEU A 104 7.11 16.09 1.36
C LEU A 104 7.67 15.79 -0.03
N GLU A 105 7.09 14.81 -0.71
CA GLU A 105 7.31 14.58 -2.13
C GLU A 105 6.04 14.94 -2.90
N CYS A 106 6.16 15.81 -3.90
CA CYS A 106 5.04 16.29 -4.70
C CYS A 106 5.25 16.01 -6.18
N TYR A 107 4.24 15.44 -6.82
CA TYR A 107 4.18 15.26 -8.26
C TYR A 107 2.97 16.01 -8.82
N VAL A 108 3.22 17.01 -9.66
CA VAL A 108 2.19 17.82 -10.31
C VAL A 108 2.28 17.58 -11.81
N ALA A 109 1.17 17.16 -12.42
CA ALA A 109 1.07 16.94 -13.85
C ALA A 109 -0.30 17.40 -14.38
N GLY A 110 -0.30 18.18 -15.47
CA GLY A 110 -1.52 18.65 -16.12
C GLY A 110 -1.39 20.06 -16.68
N ASN A 111 -2.53 20.72 -16.84
CA ASN A 111 -2.63 22.10 -17.33
C ASN A 111 -2.36 23.10 -16.19
N ILE A 112 -1.14 23.12 -15.65
CA ILE A 112 -0.67 23.99 -14.56
C ILE A 112 0.70 24.54 -14.96
N ASP A 113 0.91 25.85 -14.78
CA ASP A 113 2.21 26.48 -15.06
C ASP A 113 3.26 26.13 -14.00
N LEU A 114 4.55 26.22 -14.33
CA LEU A 114 5.64 25.96 -13.37
C LEU A 114 5.52 26.84 -12.12
N ASN A 115 5.22 28.13 -12.29
CA ASN A 115 5.11 29.06 -11.17
C ASN A 115 3.90 28.73 -10.28
N GLU A 116 2.81 28.27 -10.88
CA GLU A 116 1.63 27.81 -10.14
C GLU A 116 1.95 26.55 -9.34
N ALA A 117 2.66 25.59 -9.93
CA ALA A 117 3.08 24.36 -9.26
C ALA A 117 4.02 24.65 -8.08
N GLU A 118 5.01 25.54 -8.25
CA GLU A 118 5.89 25.97 -7.16
C GLU A 118 5.12 26.68 -6.05
N SER A 119 4.16 27.55 -6.40
CA SER A 119 3.31 28.23 -5.42
C SER A 119 2.44 27.25 -4.62
N LEU A 120 1.97 26.16 -5.23
CA LEU A 120 1.21 25.12 -4.54
C LEU A 120 2.09 24.40 -3.52
N VAL A 121 3.31 24.01 -3.91
CA VAL A 121 4.24 23.32 -3.00
C VAL A 121 4.65 24.25 -1.85
N GLN A 122 4.97 25.51 -2.15
CA GLN A 122 5.28 26.51 -1.13
C GLN A 122 4.11 26.70 -0.14
N HIS A 123 2.86 26.72 -0.63
CA HIS A 123 1.70 26.82 0.26
C HIS A 123 1.61 25.63 1.22
N ILE A 124 1.82 24.41 0.73
CA ILE A 124 1.85 23.21 1.57
C ILE A 124 2.99 23.32 2.60
N GLU A 125 4.19 23.71 2.17
CA GLU A 125 5.32 23.89 3.08
C GLU A 125 5.05 24.95 4.16
N ASP A 126 4.40 26.05 3.79
CA ASP A 126 4.10 27.13 4.72
C ASP A 126 3.12 26.69 5.80
N VAL A 127 2.15 25.84 5.46
CA VAL A 127 1.19 25.28 6.42
C VAL A 127 1.88 24.30 7.38
N PHE A 128 2.74 23.42 6.87
CA PHE A 128 3.33 22.34 7.68
C PHE A 128 4.62 22.74 8.43
N TYR A 129 5.52 23.49 7.80
CA TYR A 129 6.87 23.77 8.31
C TYR A 129 7.10 25.22 8.75
N LYS A 130 6.45 26.22 8.14
CA LYS A 130 6.76 27.66 8.37
C LYS A 130 5.64 28.45 9.07
N GLY A 131 4.55 27.79 9.45
CA GLY A 131 3.42 28.42 10.13
C GLY A 131 3.77 28.94 11.53
N PRO A 132 2.88 29.74 12.16
CA PRO A 132 3.08 30.30 13.51
C PRO A 132 3.24 29.23 14.60
N LYS A 133 2.82 27.99 14.32
CA LYS A 133 3.13 26.78 15.07
C LYS A 133 3.54 25.70 14.07
N PRO A 134 4.85 25.48 13.83
CA PRO A 134 5.29 24.45 12.89
C PRO A 134 4.85 23.08 13.41
N ILE A 135 4.13 22.36 12.58
CA ILE A 135 3.58 21.04 12.91
C ILE A 135 4.64 19.97 12.64
N CYS A 136 5.42 20.16 11.58
CA CYS A 136 6.38 19.20 11.07
C CYS A 136 7.83 19.70 11.19
N ARG A 137 8.76 18.80 11.47
CA ARG A 137 10.19 18.99 11.25
C ARG A 137 10.63 18.17 10.02
N PRO A 138 11.61 18.65 9.24
CA PRO A 138 12.11 17.88 8.12
C PRO A 138 12.78 16.60 8.63
N LEU A 139 12.48 15.47 7.98
CA LEU A 139 13.21 14.22 8.20
C LEU A 139 14.66 14.34 7.74
N PHE A 140 15.58 13.72 8.49
CA PHE A 140 16.96 13.59 8.01
C PHE A 140 17.02 12.52 6.90
N PRO A 141 17.92 12.64 5.90
CA PRO A 141 18.07 11.63 4.85
C PRO A 141 18.33 10.21 5.39
N SER A 142 18.94 10.08 6.58
CA SER A 142 19.16 8.80 7.25
C SER A 142 17.92 8.20 7.92
N GLU A 143 16.90 9.02 8.20
CA GLU A 143 15.61 8.59 8.75
C GLU A 143 14.62 8.21 7.63
N HIS A 144 15.01 8.33 6.35
CA HIS A 144 14.18 7.88 5.25
C HIS A 144 14.03 6.36 5.32
N LEU A 145 12.82 5.91 5.67
CA LEU A 145 12.50 4.49 5.72
C LEU A 145 12.55 3.93 4.31
N THR A 146 13.49 3.03 4.09
CA THR A 146 13.60 2.29 2.85
C THR A 146 12.87 0.97 3.04
N LYS A 147 11.80 0.75 2.27
CA LYS A 147 11.15 -0.57 2.22
C LYS A 147 12.18 -1.63 1.92
N ARG A 148 12.06 -2.79 2.55
CA ARG A 148 12.91 -3.93 2.24
C ARG A 148 12.07 -5.13 1.85
N ILE A 149 12.61 -5.88 0.91
CA ILE A 149 11.99 -7.11 0.41
C ILE A 149 12.98 -8.23 0.70
N ILE A 150 12.46 -9.31 1.25
CA ILE A 150 13.27 -10.49 1.53
C ILE A 150 13.89 -11.02 0.23
N LYS A 151 15.20 -11.24 0.28
CA LYS A 151 15.95 -11.89 -0.79
C LYS A 151 15.85 -13.41 -0.61
N LEU A 152 15.17 -14.06 -1.55
CA LEU A 152 15.07 -15.51 -1.60
C LEU A 152 16.38 -16.10 -2.11
N GLU A 153 16.88 -17.11 -1.40
CA GLU A 153 18.12 -17.80 -1.79
C GLU A 153 17.94 -18.60 -3.09
N ARG A 154 18.99 -18.58 -3.92
CA ARG A 154 18.94 -19.26 -5.21
C ARG A 154 18.94 -20.78 -5.02
N GLY A 155 17.93 -21.44 -5.59
CA GLY A 155 17.81 -22.90 -5.56
C GLY A 155 17.11 -23.44 -4.31
N VAL A 156 16.62 -22.56 -3.44
CA VAL A 156 15.78 -22.94 -2.28
C VAL A 156 14.31 -22.76 -2.64
N SER A 157 13.48 -23.72 -2.24
CA SER A 157 12.03 -23.63 -2.37
C SER A 157 11.40 -23.58 -0.99
N HIS A 158 10.59 -22.56 -0.76
CA HIS A 158 9.82 -22.39 0.47
C HIS A 158 8.34 -22.66 0.18
N PHE A 159 7.68 -23.35 1.09
CA PHE A 159 6.26 -23.66 1.01
C PHE A 159 5.59 -23.14 2.27
N TYR A 160 4.53 -22.36 2.07
CA TYR A 160 3.67 -21.89 3.14
C TYR A 160 2.25 -22.30 2.83
N SER A 161 1.66 -23.11 3.70
CA SER A 161 0.31 -23.65 3.55
C SER A 161 -0.55 -23.18 4.71
N VAL A 162 -1.73 -22.65 4.38
CA VAL A 162 -2.72 -22.16 5.35
C VAL A 162 -4.06 -22.77 4.98
N GLU A 163 -4.81 -23.22 5.98
CA GLU A 163 -6.17 -23.68 5.77
C GLU A 163 -7.08 -22.51 5.38
N GLY A 164 -8.02 -22.77 4.47
CA GLY A 164 -8.96 -21.75 4.02
C GLY A 164 -9.73 -21.17 5.21
N LEU A 165 -9.72 -19.83 5.33
CA LEU A 165 -10.42 -19.14 6.42
C LEU A 165 -11.95 -19.26 6.29
N ASN A 166 -12.44 -19.59 5.09
CA ASN A 166 -13.86 -19.78 4.81
C ASN A 166 -14.19 -21.28 4.71
N PRO A 167 -14.82 -21.89 5.72
CA PRO A 167 -15.19 -23.31 5.68
C PRO A 167 -16.31 -23.61 4.65
N SER A 168 -17.01 -22.58 4.15
CA SER A 168 -18.05 -22.72 3.13
C SER A 168 -17.50 -22.65 1.71
N ASP A 169 -16.21 -22.33 1.52
CA ASP A 169 -15.57 -22.31 0.21
C ASP A 169 -14.65 -23.54 0.06
N GLU A 170 -15.05 -24.47 -0.80
CA GLU A 170 -14.25 -25.68 -1.10
C GLU A 170 -13.10 -25.39 -2.08
N ASN A 171 -12.99 -24.17 -2.60
CA ASN A 171 -11.92 -23.81 -3.53
C ASN A 171 -10.58 -23.64 -2.80
N SER A 172 -9.51 -24.03 -3.50
CA SER A 172 -8.13 -23.78 -3.07
C SER A 172 -7.42 -22.85 -4.06
N ALA A 173 -6.34 -22.22 -3.62
CA ALA A 173 -5.51 -21.40 -4.49
C ALA A 173 -4.02 -21.64 -4.21
N LEU A 174 -3.22 -21.56 -5.27
CA LEU A 174 -1.77 -21.63 -5.22
C LEU A 174 -1.19 -20.35 -5.82
N VAL A 175 -0.30 -19.69 -5.07
CA VAL A 175 0.51 -18.59 -5.58
C VAL A 175 1.95 -19.06 -5.63
N HIS A 176 2.48 -19.21 -6.84
CA HIS A 176 3.89 -19.51 -7.04
C HIS A 176 4.65 -18.22 -7.36
N TYR A 177 5.47 -17.77 -6.41
CA TYR A 177 6.29 -16.57 -6.54
C TYR A 177 7.74 -16.95 -6.86
N ILE A 178 8.29 -16.38 -7.94
CA ILE A 178 9.68 -16.58 -8.36
C ILE A 178 10.36 -15.22 -8.38
N GLN A 179 11.31 -15.01 -7.48
CA GLN A 179 12.15 -13.81 -7.48
C GLN A 179 13.27 -13.97 -8.51
N VAL A 180 13.44 -12.99 -9.40
CA VAL A 180 14.35 -13.09 -10.55
C VAL A 180 15.59 -12.21 -10.39
N HIS A 181 15.42 -10.90 -10.22
CA HIS A 181 16.54 -9.95 -10.15
C HIS A 181 16.17 -8.67 -9.41
N GLN A 182 17.19 -7.92 -8.98
CA GLN A 182 17.07 -6.53 -8.53
C GLN A 182 16.77 -5.62 -9.72
N ASP A 183 16.01 -4.54 -9.51
CA ASP A 183 15.57 -3.62 -10.56
C ASP A 183 16.68 -3.27 -11.56
N ASP A 184 16.53 -3.78 -12.78
CA ASP A 184 17.45 -3.58 -13.91
C ASP A 184 16.62 -3.48 -15.17
N LEU A 185 16.84 -2.44 -15.97
CA LEU A 185 16.03 -2.13 -17.14
C LEU A 185 16.01 -3.29 -18.14
N PHE A 186 17.16 -3.90 -18.41
CA PHE A 186 17.28 -4.93 -19.43
C PHE A 186 16.66 -6.25 -18.98
N LEU A 187 16.88 -6.63 -17.72
CA LEU A 187 16.27 -7.81 -17.13
C LEU A 187 14.74 -7.63 -16.96
N ASN A 188 14.27 -6.42 -16.63
CA ASN A 188 12.85 -6.09 -16.57
C ASN A 188 12.16 -6.28 -17.92
N VAL A 189 12.77 -5.78 -19.01
CA VAL A 189 12.23 -5.94 -20.37
C VAL A 189 12.20 -7.42 -20.77
N LYS A 190 13.24 -8.19 -20.42
CA LYS A 190 13.26 -9.64 -20.65
C LYS A 190 12.14 -10.35 -19.90
N LEU A 191 11.94 -10.00 -18.63
CA LEU A 191 10.88 -10.58 -17.79
C LEU A 191 9.49 -10.23 -18.35
N GLN A 192 9.29 -8.99 -18.80
CA GLN A 192 8.06 -8.55 -19.45
C GLN A 192 7.80 -9.33 -20.74
N LEU A 193 8.81 -9.49 -21.59
CA LEU A 193 8.69 -10.24 -22.84
C LEU A 193 8.38 -11.71 -22.57
N PHE A 194 9.07 -12.32 -21.61
CA PHE A 194 8.81 -13.70 -21.18
C PHE A 194 7.36 -13.85 -20.69
N ALA A 195 6.91 -12.95 -19.82
CA ALA A 195 5.55 -12.97 -19.30
C ALA A 195 4.51 -12.83 -20.41
N LEU A 196 4.74 -11.94 -21.39
CA LEU A 196 3.86 -11.75 -22.53
C LEU A 196 3.72 -13.01 -23.38
N VAL A 197 4.84 -13.67 -23.69
CA VAL A 197 4.88 -14.89 -24.51
C VAL A 197 4.26 -16.07 -23.75
N ALA A 198 4.57 -16.22 -22.46
CA ALA A 198 4.10 -17.33 -21.64
C ALA A 198 2.63 -17.22 -21.21
N LYS A 199 2.04 -16.02 -21.23
CA LYS A 199 0.68 -15.75 -20.75
C LYS A 199 -0.38 -16.61 -21.46
N GLN A 200 -0.38 -16.65 -22.80
CA GLN A 200 -1.37 -17.41 -23.55
C GLN A 200 -1.18 -18.93 -23.39
N PRO A 201 0.03 -19.51 -23.54
CA PRO A 201 0.27 -20.93 -23.31
C PRO A 201 -0.10 -21.37 -21.89
N ALA A 202 0.29 -20.60 -20.87
CA ALA A 202 -0.02 -20.93 -19.48
C ALA A 202 -1.54 -20.94 -19.22
N PHE A 203 -2.26 -19.96 -19.75
CA PHE A 203 -3.72 -19.92 -19.65
C PHE A 203 -4.37 -21.09 -20.37
N HIS A 204 -3.93 -21.41 -21.59
CA HIS A 204 -4.48 -22.53 -22.36
C HIS A 204 -4.24 -23.87 -21.66
N GLN A 205 -3.01 -24.13 -21.21
CA GLN A 205 -2.66 -25.39 -20.54
C GLN A 205 -3.45 -25.57 -19.24
N LEU A 206 -3.37 -24.58 -18.33
CA LEU A 206 -3.90 -24.73 -16.98
C LEU A 206 -5.43 -24.62 -16.93
N ARG A 207 -6.05 -23.84 -17.82
CA ARG A 207 -7.52 -23.66 -17.85
C ARG A 207 -8.23 -24.54 -18.86
N SER A 208 -7.75 -24.63 -20.11
CA SER A 208 -8.48 -25.34 -21.17
C SER A 208 -8.18 -26.83 -21.19
N VAL A 209 -6.92 -27.21 -20.97
CA VAL A 209 -6.49 -28.62 -21.00
C VAL A 209 -6.67 -29.27 -19.64
N GLU A 210 -6.05 -28.71 -18.60
CA GLU A 210 -6.04 -29.30 -17.25
C GLU A 210 -7.25 -28.91 -16.39
N GLN A 211 -8.01 -27.88 -16.80
CA GLN A 211 -9.25 -27.45 -16.16
C GLN A 211 -9.14 -27.17 -14.64
N LEU A 212 -7.99 -26.65 -14.20
CA LEU A 212 -7.66 -26.46 -12.78
C LEU A 212 -8.49 -25.37 -12.08
N GLY A 213 -9.25 -24.56 -12.82
CA GLY A 213 -10.19 -23.59 -12.23
C GLY A 213 -10.62 -22.48 -13.17
N TYR A 214 -11.78 -21.87 -12.87
CA TYR A 214 -12.34 -20.74 -13.62
C TYR A 214 -11.65 -19.41 -13.29
N TYR A 215 -11.22 -19.24 -12.03
CA TYR A 215 -10.59 -18.02 -11.53
C TYR A 215 -9.06 -18.05 -11.69
N ILE A 216 -8.61 -17.43 -12.78
CA ILE A 216 -7.37 -16.62 -12.85
C ILE A 216 -6.06 -17.41 -12.60
N THR A 217 -5.73 -18.31 -13.52
CA THR A 217 -4.31 -18.59 -13.82
C THR A 217 -3.72 -17.36 -14.51
N VAL A 218 -3.08 -16.46 -13.75
CA VAL A 218 -2.39 -15.30 -14.32
C VAL A 218 -0.92 -15.35 -13.93
N LEU A 219 -0.08 -15.52 -14.94
CA LEU A 219 1.32 -15.14 -14.83
C LEU A 219 1.38 -13.61 -14.90
N ARG A 220 1.71 -13.00 -13.76
CA ARG A 220 1.84 -11.54 -13.63
C ARG A 220 3.24 -11.21 -13.16
N GLN A 221 3.85 -10.21 -13.78
CA GLN A 221 4.98 -9.53 -13.18
C GLN A 221 4.50 -8.74 -11.96
N ARG A 222 5.16 -8.96 -10.83
CA ARG A 222 5.03 -8.13 -9.64
C ARG A 222 6.30 -7.31 -9.51
N ASN A 223 6.14 -5.98 -9.47
CA ASN A 223 7.23 -5.06 -9.18
C ASN A 223 7.11 -4.70 -7.71
N ASP A 224 7.98 -5.27 -6.89
CA ASP A 224 8.10 -4.89 -5.50
C ASP A 224 9.14 -3.78 -5.41
N SER A 225 8.74 -2.62 -4.88
CA SER A 225 9.63 -1.47 -4.70
C SER A 225 10.22 -1.49 -3.30
N GLY A 226 11.54 -1.70 -3.19
CA GLY A 226 12.28 -1.72 -1.94
C GLY A 226 13.78 -1.90 -2.17
N ILE A 227 14.57 -1.63 -1.14
CA ILE A 227 15.98 -1.99 -1.04
C ILE A 227 16.07 -3.47 -0.71
N GLN A 228 16.87 -4.20 -1.48
CA GLN A 228 17.12 -5.62 -1.23
C GLN A 228 18.03 -5.77 -0.01
N ASP A 229 17.65 -6.61 0.96
CA ASP A 229 18.55 -6.97 2.05
C ASP A 229 19.80 -7.71 1.51
N VAL A 230 20.93 -7.47 2.17
CA VAL A 230 22.27 -7.99 1.81
C VAL A 230 22.32 -9.51 1.99
#